data_AF-A0A4R0RTY1-F1
#
_entry.id   AF-A0A4R0RTY1-F1
#
_cell.length_a   1.000
_cell.length_b   1.000
_cell.length_c   1.000
_cell.angle_alpha   90.00
_cell.angle_beta   90.00
_cell.angle_gamma   90.00
#
_symmetry.space_group_name_H-M   'P 1'
#
loop_
_entity.id
_entity.type
_entity.pdbx_description
1 polymer ?
#
loop_
_entity_poly.entity_id
_entity_poly.type
_entity_poly.pdbx_seq_one_letter_code
_entity_poly.pdbx_strand_id
1 'polypeptide(L)'
;MAGLRRVQLRSTTTPLRNYLPVVQTLLCKMKVLSIEEIILRASFDLFSEFDPDSFRDLNEAIVNSEFSSLRVLRFVYRGSVPLSPEEVRSKIYRALSSLEGRGIIVEFKKEHAV
;
A
#
# COMPACT_ATOMS: atom_id res chain seq x y z
N MET A 1 -11.94 6.88 23.83
CA MET A 1 -10.62 7.04 23.18
C MET A 1 -10.84 7.10 21.68
N ALA A 2 -10.51 8.23 21.03
CA ALA A 2 -10.64 8.35 19.58
C ALA A 2 -9.48 7.58 18.92
N GLY A 3 -9.74 6.34 18.52
CA GLY A 3 -8.77 5.51 17.79
C GLY A 3 -8.59 6.05 16.37
N LEU A 4 -7.36 6.11 15.90
CA LEU A 4 -7.05 6.48 14.52
C LEU A 4 -7.41 5.30 13.58
N ARG A 5 -8.67 5.26 13.12
CA ARG A 5 -9.20 4.12 12.33
C ARG A 5 -8.60 4.02 10.92
N ARG A 6 -8.12 5.13 10.37
CA ARG A 6 -7.65 5.20 8.98
C ARG A 6 -6.33 5.97 8.89
N VAL A 7 -5.38 5.39 8.17
CA VAL A 7 -4.13 6.05 7.78
C VAL A 7 -4.09 6.17 6.27
N GLN A 8 -3.84 7.38 5.75
CA GLN A 8 -3.64 7.61 4.33
C GLN A 8 -2.24 8.13 4.09
N LEU A 9 -1.48 7.41 3.27
CA LEU A 9 -0.12 7.75 2.88
C LEU A 9 -0.12 8.02 1.39
N ARG A 10 0.55 9.09 0.98
CA ARG A 10 0.66 9.48 -0.42
C ARG A 10 2.12 9.61 -0.81
N SER A 11 2.49 8.95 -1.89
CA SER A 11 3.75 9.22 -2.55
C SER A 11 3.71 10.60 -3.20
N THR A 12 4.65 11.46 -2.81
CA THR A 12 4.88 12.77 -3.39
C THR A 12 6.05 12.77 -4.37
N THR A 13 6.79 11.66 -4.48
CA THR A 13 8.01 11.54 -5.30
C THR A 13 8.07 10.18 -5.99
N THR A 14 8.47 10.18 -7.27
CA THR A 14 8.92 8.98 -7.99
C THR A 14 10.44 8.86 -7.84
N PRO A 15 11.01 7.64 -7.79
CA PRO A 15 10.37 6.32 -7.87
C PRO A 15 9.85 5.77 -6.52
N LEU A 16 8.88 4.83 -6.57
CA LEU A 16 8.23 4.22 -5.40
C LEU A 16 9.17 3.50 -4.43
N ARG A 17 10.36 3.07 -4.89
CA ARG A 17 11.39 2.41 -4.07
C ARG A 17 11.81 3.21 -2.84
N ASN A 18 11.73 4.54 -2.89
CA ASN A 18 12.08 5.41 -1.75
C ASN A 18 10.90 5.67 -0.81
N TYR A 19 9.67 5.40 -1.27
CA TYR A 19 8.45 5.70 -0.54
C TYR A 19 8.07 4.57 0.44
N LEU A 20 8.23 3.31 0.03
CA LEU A 20 7.82 2.16 0.84
C LEU A 20 8.62 1.97 2.15
N PRO A 21 9.95 2.19 2.20
CA PRO A 21 10.69 2.17 3.47
C PRO A 21 10.24 3.24 4.47
N VAL A 22 9.83 4.42 3.97
CA VAL A 22 9.29 5.50 4.80
C VAL A 22 7.92 5.11 5.35
N VAL A 23 7.06 4.54 4.50
CA VAL A 23 5.75 3.98 4.91
C VAL A 23 5.94 2.93 6.00
N GLN A 24 6.85 1.96 5.79
CA GLN A 24 7.17 0.94 6.78
C GLN A 24 7.60 1.55 8.12
N THR A 25 8.57 2.48 8.09
CA THR A 25 9.06 3.14 9.30
C THR A 25 7.94 3.85 10.06
N LEU A 26 7.06 4.53 9.33
CA LEU A 26 5.91 5.23 9.91
C LEU A 26 4.92 4.24 10.53
N LEU A 27 4.56 3.18 9.81
CA LEU A 27 3.66 2.14 10.30
C LEU A 27 4.22 1.48 11.57
N CYS A 28 5.50 1.12 11.60
CA CYS A 28 6.13 0.58 12.81
C CYS A 28 6.01 1.50 14.03
N LYS A 29 6.11 2.83 13.83
CA LYS A 29 5.92 3.81 14.91
C LYS A 29 4.46 3.94 15.36
N MET A 30 3.51 3.59 14.50
CA MET A 30 2.07 3.68 14.75
C MET A 30 1.45 2.38 15.28
N LYS A 31 2.26 1.34 15.56
CA LYS A 31 1.78 0.01 15.97
C LYS A 31 0.86 -0.03 17.20
N VAL A 32 0.93 1.00 18.05
CA VAL A 32 0.11 1.13 19.26
C VAL A 32 -1.30 1.68 18.98
N LEU A 33 -1.58 2.10 17.75
CA LEU A 33 -2.86 2.65 17.34
C LEU A 33 -3.74 1.56 16.72
N SER A 34 -5.03 1.59 17.04
CA SER A 34 -6.05 0.74 16.40
C SER A 34 -6.38 1.23 14.99
N ILE A 35 -5.48 0.94 14.05
CA ILE A 35 -5.66 1.23 12.63
C ILE A 35 -6.45 0.10 12.00
N GLU A 36 -7.57 0.43 11.35
CA GLU A 36 -8.44 -0.53 10.66
C GLU A 36 -8.22 -0.53 9.15
N GLU A 37 -7.82 0.62 8.59
CA GLU A 37 -7.61 0.82 7.16
C GLU A 37 -6.32 1.60 6.88
N ILE A 38 -5.49 1.07 5.99
CA ILE A 38 -4.34 1.76 5.41
C ILE A 38 -4.63 2.03 3.93
N ILE A 39 -4.46 3.28 3.51
CA ILE A 39 -4.61 3.70 2.11
C ILE A 39 -3.25 4.15 1.59
N LEU A 40 -2.71 3.44 0.61
CA LEU A 40 -1.46 3.76 -0.07
C LEU A 40 -1.76 4.38 -1.42
N ARG A 41 -1.49 5.68 -1.56
CA ARG A 41 -1.62 6.41 -2.82
C ARG A 41 -0.27 6.49 -3.49
N ALA A 42 -0.17 5.94 -4.69
CA ALA A 42 1.03 5.91 -5.49
C ALA A 42 0.75 6.51 -6.87
N SER A 43 1.69 7.32 -7.34
CA SER A 43 1.69 7.80 -8.72
C SER A 43 2.92 7.29 -9.45
N PHE A 44 2.72 6.74 -10.65
CA PHE A 44 3.79 6.31 -11.55
C PHE A 44 3.23 6.16 -12.96
N ASP A 45 4.10 6.30 -13.95
CA ASP A 45 3.72 6.28 -15.36
C ASP A 45 4.35 5.09 -16.13
N LEU A 46 5.41 4.50 -15.57
CA LEU A 46 6.09 3.33 -16.12
C LEU A 46 6.10 2.15 -15.13
N PHE A 47 5.98 0.92 -15.65
CA PHE A 47 6.15 -0.27 -14.82
C PHE A 47 7.55 -0.44 -14.25
N SER A 48 8.58 0.17 -14.85
CA SER A 48 9.94 0.19 -14.29
C SER A 48 10.04 0.99 -12.99
N GLU A 49 9.07 1.89 -12.72
CA GLU A 49 8.95 2.59 -11.45
C GLU A 49 8.21 1.75 -10.39
N PHE A 50 7.56 0.67 -10.81
CA PHE A 50 6.89 -0.30 -9.97
C PHE A 50 7.81 -1.51 -9.77
N ASP A 51 8.47 -1.57 -8.62
CA ASP A 51 9.23 -2.73 -8.20
C ASP A 51 8.39 -3.59 -7.23
N PRO A 52 7.99 -4.82 -7.61
CA PRO A 52 7.26 -5.72 -6.73
C PRO A 52 8.03 -6.11 -5.47
N ASP A 53 9.37 -6.19 -5.53
CA ASP A 53 10.17 -6.57 -4.36
C ASP A 53 10.15 -5.48 -3.29
N SER A 54 10.02 -4.20 -3.69
CA SER A 54 9.82 -3.09 -2.75
C SER A 54 8.54 -3.23 -1.89
N PHE A 55 7.53 -4.00 -2.34
CA PHE A 55 6.33 -4.29 -1.56
C PHE A 55 6.49 -5.48 -0.61
N ARG A 56 7.52 -6.31 -0.79
CA ARG A 56 7.79 -7.43 0.12
C ARG A 56 8.05 -6.94 1.52
N ASP A 57 8.90 -5.92 1.67
CA ASP A 57 9.24 -5.34 2.98
C ASP A 57 8.02 -4.71 3.65
N LEU A 58 7.16 -4.05 2.87
CA LEU A 58 5.90 -3.51 3.36
C LEU A 58 4.96 -4.63 3.81
N ASN A 59 4.83 -5.68 3.01
CA ASN A 59 4.00 -6.84 3.31
C ASN A 59 4.48 -7.50 4.60
N GLU A 60 5.78 -7.78 4.72
CA GLU A 60 6.40 -8.31 5.94
C GLU A 60 6.21 -7.38 7.14
N ALA A 61 6.33 -6.06 6.97
CA ALA A 61 6.12 -5.12 8.06
C ALA A 61 4.67 -5.14 8.56
N ILE A 62 3.69 -5.18 7.66
CA ILE A 62 2.27 -5.26 8.04
C ILE A 62 1.97 -6.62 8.67
N VAL A 63 2.47 -7.71 8.10
CA VAL A 63 2.35 -9.06 8.66
C VAL A 63 2.99 -9.11 10.05
N ASN A 64 4.21 -8.65 10.24
CA ASN A 64 4.92 -8.75 11.51
C ASN A 64 4.49 -7.70 12.55
N SER A 65 3.74 -6.69 12.14
CA SER A 65 3.22 -5.68 13.06
C SER A 65 2.09 -6.21 13.95
N GLU A 66 1.96 -5.60 15.12
CA GLU A 66 0.85 -5.81 16.05
C GLU A 66 -0.43 -5.07 15.64
N PHE A 67 -0.63 -4.79 14.33
CA PHE A 67 -1.87 -4.18 13.82
C PHE A 67 -3.04 -5.17 13.88
N SER A 68 -3.43 -5.57 15.08
CA SER A 68 -4.53 -6.50 15.36
C SER A 68 -5.88 -6.02 14.81
N SER A 69 -6.02 -4.71 14.59
CA SER A 69 -7.24 -4.10 14.09
C SER A 69 -7.26 -3.92 12.57
N LEU A 70 -6.13 -4.11 11.87
CA LEU A 70 -6.04 -3.82 10.45
C LEU A 70 -6.83 -4.85 9.65
N ARG A 71 -7.75 -4.35 8.82
CA ARG A 71 -8.65 -5.17 8.00
C ARG A 71 -8.53 -4.87 6.53
N VAL A 72 -8.15 -3.66 6.16
CA VAL A 72 -8.14 -3.21 4.77
C VAL A 72 -6.83 -2.51 4.43
N LEU A 73 -6.19 -2.96 3.35
CA LEU A 73 -5.12 -2.24 2.68
C LEU A 73 -5.59 -1.84 1.28
N ARG A 74 -5.84 -0.54 1.07
CA ARG A 74 -6.25 -0.01 -0.23
C ARG A 74 -5.07 0.61 -0.96
N PHE A 75 -4.72 0.07 -2.11
CA PHE A 75 -3.77 0.67 -3.04
C PHE A 75 -4.51 1.53 -4.06
N VAL A 76 -4.18 2.82 -4.09
CA VAL A 76 -4.74 3.80 -5.02
C VAL A 76 -3.65 4.21 -6.00
N TYR A 77 -3.82 3.81 -7.25
CA TYR A 77 -2.92 4.11 -8.34
C TYR A 77 -3.38 5.34 -9.13
N ARG A 78 -2.49 6.30 -9.34
CA ARG A 78 -2.70 7.42 -10.25
C ARG A 78 -1.59 7.42 -11.31
N GLY A 79 -1.95 7.15 -12.56
CA GLY A 79 -1.04 7.25 -13.69
C GLY A 79 -1.70 7.95 -14.86
N SER A 80 -0.88 8.64 -15.64
CA SER A 80 -1.24 9.50 -16.76
C SER A 80 -1.20 8.75 -18.09
N VAL A 81 -0.48 7.62 -18.17
CA VAL A 81 -0.16 6.87 -19.41
C VAL A 81 -0.77 5.44 -19.39
N PRO A 82 -0.69 4.63 -20.47
CA PRO A 82 -1.70 3.64 -20.82
C PRO A 82 -1.47 2.31 -20.10
N LEU A 83 -0.90 2.32 -18.88
CA LEU A 83 -0.76 1.10 -18.11
C LEU A 83 -2.16 0.53 -17.86
N SER A 84 -2.34 -0.72 -18.27
CA SER A 84 -3.59 -1.43 -18.07
C SER A 84 -3.85 -1.51 -16.56
N PRO A 85 -5.01 -1.04 -16.08
CA PRO A 85 -5.35 -1.12 -14.66
C PRO A 85 -5.27 -2.56 -14.14
N GLU A 86 -5.61 -3.54 -14.99
CA GLU A 86 -5.59 -4.96 -14.64
C GLU A 86 -4.16 -5.50 -14.44
N GLU A 87 -3.19 -5.03 -15.21
CA GLU A 87 -1.79 -5.43 -15.04
C GLU A 87 -1.21 -4.86 -13.74
N VAL A 88 -1.50 -3.60 -13.45
CA VAL A 88 -1.11 -2.97 -12.17
C VAL A 88 -1.76 -3.71 -11.00
N ARG A 89 -3.06 -3.97 -11.11
CA ARG A 89 -3.84 -4.74 -10.13
C ARG A 89 -3.21 -6.11 -9.87
N SER A 90 -2.93 -6.87 -10.93
CA SER A 90 -2.31 -8.21 -10.83
C SER A 90 -0.97 -8.16 -10.11
N LYS A 91 -0.12 -7.19 -10.44
CA LYS A 91 1.18 -7.01 -9.76
C LYS A 91 1.03 -6.69 -8.28
N ILE A 92 0.07 -5.81 -7.92
CA ILE A 92 -0.22 -5.45 -6.52
C ILE A 92 -0.69 -6.68 -5.73
N TYR A 93 -1.68 -7.41 -6.25
CA TYR A 93 -2.18 -8.61 -5.57
C TYR A 93 -1.10 -9.67 -5.40
N ARG A 94 -0.26 -9.87 -6.43
CA ARG A 94 0.87 -10.79 -6.32
C ARG A 94 1.84 -10.39 -5.21
N ALA A 95 2.19 -9.10 -5.13
CA ALA A 95 3.14 -8.59 -4.16
C ALA A 95 2.60 -8.59 -2.72
N LEU A 96 1.29 -8.43 -2.54
CA LEU A 96 0.61 -8.35 -1.25
C LEU A 96 -0.14 -9.62 -0.85
N SER A 97 0.09 -10.73 -1.55
CA SER A 97 -0.62 -12.00 -1.36
C SER A 97 -0.56 -12.54 0.07
N SER A 98 0.48 -12.23 0.84
CA SER A 98 0.59 -12.68 2.24
C SER A 98 -0.37 -11.98 3.19
N LEU A 99 -0.92 -10.82 2.81
CA LEU A 99 -1.90 -10.08 3.64
C LEU A 99 -3.26 -10.76 3.64
N GLU A 100 -3.67 -11.35 2.52
CA GLU A 100 -4.92 -12.10 2.42
C GLU A 100 -4.92 -13.30 3.37
N GLY A 101 -3.76 -13.96 3.53
CA GLY A 101 -3.57 -15.06 4.50
C GLY A 101 -3.74 -14.63 5.97
N ARG A 102 -3.70 -13.33 6.27
CA ARG A 102 -3.98 -12.75 7.59
C ARG A 102 -5.41 -12.21 7.73
N GLY A 103 -6.26 -12.42 6.73
CA GLY A 103 -7.62 -11.87 6.70
C GLY A 103 -7.65 -10.36 6.44
N ILE A 104 -6.57 -9.78 5.93
CA ILE A 104 -6.53 -8.39 5.49
C ILE A 104 -6.97 -8.33 4.03
N ILE A 105 -7.99 -7.54 3.74
CA ILE A 105 -8.53 -7.33 2.41
C ILE A 105 -7.62 -6.36 1.65
N VAL A 106 -7.09 -6.80 0.51
CA VAL A 106 -6.33 -5.94 -0.40
C VAL A 106 -7.28 -5.39 -1.47
N GLU A 107 -7.41 -4.06 -1.52
CA GLU A 107 -8.22 -3.38 -2.53
C GLU A 107 -7.33 -2.60 -3.50
N PHE A 108 -7.68 -2.63 -4.79
CA PHE A 108 -7.04 -1.82 -5.81
C PHE A 108 -8.03 -0.81 -6.40
N LYS A 109 -7.60 0.45 -6.52
CA LYS A 109 -8.37 1.52 -7.18
C LYS A 109 -7.47 2.32 -8.10
N LYS A 110 -7.86 2.48 -9.37
CA LYS A 110 -7.27 3.50 -10.27
C LYS A 110 -8.01 4.82 -10.07
N GLU A 111 -7.27 5.88 -9.75
CA GLU A 111 -7.76 7.26 -9.83
C GLU A 111 -7.51 7.80 -11.23
N HIS A 112 -8.54 8.40 -11.84
CA HIS A 112 -8.37 9.14 -13.08
C HIS A 112 -7.60 10.44 -12.79
N ALA A 113 -6.57 10.70 -13.59
CA ALA A 113 -5.98 12.02 -13.62
C ALA A 113 -7.02 12.96 -14.24
N VAL A 114 -7.53 13.91 -13.44
CA VAL A 114 -8.35 15.03 -13.92
C VAL A 114 -7.44 16.00 -14.67
#